data_AF-A0A3D8HE42-F1
#
_entry.id   AF-A0A3D8HE42-F1
#
_cell.length_a   1.000
_cell.length_b   1.000
_cell.length_c   1.000
_cell.angle_alpha   90.00
_cell.angle_beta   90.00
_cell.angle_gamma   90.00
#
_symmetry.space_group_name_H-M   'P 1'
#
loop_
_entity.id
_entity.type
_entity.pdbx_description
1 polymer ?
#
loop_
_entity_poly.entity_id
_entity_poly.type
_entity_poly.pdbx_seq_one_letter_code
_entity_poly.pdbx_strand_id
1 'polypeptide(L)'
;MNYKLKITRLSVLLLCLLLGFNLEGGAQNATSILDKAASAYENSNGLKAYFTMQTRSDVQKVSESFDGTIDIKGDKFVLKTPDMITWFDGTTQWSYVERNEEVNVSTPTGEELQATNPALLLRSYKKGFSATLKGESTAPNGKAAYDIELTPKKKSDIIRVELQIEKFSGLPASIAVFAKNGLSNTIRIGKMETGVNQPDSFFVFNEKDYPDAEIVDLR
;
A
#
# COMPACT_ATOMS: atom_id res chain seq x y z
N MET A 1 82.85 18.75 -17.40
CA MET A 1 82.58 17.45 -18.05
C MET A 1 81.09 17.40 -18.39
N ASN A 2 80.77 17.50 -19.69
CA ASN A 2 79.41 17.53 -20.22
C ASN A 2 78.78 16.13 -20.17
N TYR A 3 77.49 16.04 -19.82
CA TYR A 3 76.58 15.09 -20.46
C TYR A 3 75.26 15.78 -20.80
N LYS A 4 74.99 15.81 -22.11
CA LYS A 4 73.73 16.19 -22.76
C LYS A 4 72.72 15.03 -22.72
N LEU A 5 71.50 15.36 -23.19
CA LEU A 5 70.41 14.51 -23.73
C LEU A 5 69.41 13.96 -22.69
N LYS A 6 68.09 13.98 -22.90
CA LYS A 6 67.34 13.95 -24.16
C LYS A 6 65.90 14.47 -23.93
N ILE A 7 65.54 15.58 -24.57
CA ILE A 7 64.12 15.93 -24.81
C ILE A 7 63.67 15.03 -25.96
N THR A 8 62.60 14.26 -25.79
CA THR A 8 62.01 13.48 -26.88
C THR A 8 60.48 13.45 -26.76
N ARG A 9 59.85 14.17 -27.70
CA ARG A 9 58.54 13.95 -28.33
C ARG A 9 57.26 14.19 -27.52
N LEU A 10 56.76 15.41 -27.69
CA LEU A 10 55.40 15.76 -28.16
C LEU A 10 54.45 14.56 -28.43
N SER A 11 53.43 14.43 -27.59
CA SER A 11 52.12 13.85 -27.95
C SER A 11 51.05 14.67 -27.24
N VAL A 12 50.39 15.54 -28.01
CA VAL A 12 49.09 16.16 -27.69
C VAL A 12 48.09 15.04 -27.41
N LEU A 13 47.46 15.00 -26.23
CA LEU A 13 46.12 14.42 -26.07
C LEU A 13 45.48 14.85 -24.74
N LEU A 14 44.51 15.77 -24.86
CA LEU A 14 43.19 15.66 -24.25
C LEU A 14 43.15 15.65 -22.69
N LEU A 15 43.05 16.81 -22.04
CA LEU A 15 41.76 17.46 -21.76
C LEU A 15 40.63 16.45 -21.48
N CYS A 16 40.63 15.78 -20.33
CA CYS A 16 39.43 15.16 -19.73
C CYS A 16 39.71 14.73 -18.27
N LEU A 17 40.18 15.65 -17.42
CA LEU A 17 40.20 15.45 -15.96
C LEU A 17 39.02 16.17 -15.28
N LEU A 18 37.85 16.04 -15.91
CA LEU A 18 36.54 16.30 -15.32
C LEU A 18 35.68 15.07 -15.62
N LEU A 19 36.10 13.92 -15.08
CA LEU A 19 35.13 12.87 -14.79
C LEU A 19 34.31 13.39 -13.62
N GLY A 20 33.32 14.22 -13.96
CA GLY A 20 32.13 14.32 -13.16
C GLY A 20 31.66 12.89 -12.97
N PHE A 21 31.79 12.39 -11.75
CA PHE A 21 30.85 11.41 -11.26
C PHE A 21 29.50 12.11 -11.37
N ASN A 22 28.86 11.98 -12.54
CA ASN A 22 27.43 11.84 -12.57
C ASN A 22 27.19 10.55 -11.78
N LEU A 23 27.09 10.68 -10.46
CA LEU A 23 26.08 9.91 -9.76
C LEU A 23 24.82 10.22 -10.53
N GLU A 24 24.46 9.35 -11.48
CA GLU A 24 23.08 9.13 -11.81
C GLU A 24 22.44 8.71 -10.48
N GLY A 25 22.12 9.71 -9.65
CA GLY A 25 21.09 9.59 -8.65
C GLY A 25 19.86 9.34 -9.48
N GLY A 26 19.62 8.07 -9.82
CA GLY A 26 18.48 7.65 -10.58
C GLY A 26 17.29 8.23 -9.85
N ALA A 27 16.68 9.26 -10.44
CA ALA A 27 15.57 9.95 -9.83
C ALA A 27 14.54 8.86 -9.54
N GLN A 28 14.36 8.53 -8.26
CA GLN A 28 13.39 7.54 -7.86
C GLN A 28 12.05 8.07 -8.32
N ASN A 29 11.54 7.53 -9.42
CA ASN A 29 10.23 7.88 -9.90
C ASN A 29 9.21 7.10 -9.08
N ALA A 30 8.05 7.71 -8.80
CA ALA A 30 7.01 7.09 -7.97
C ALA A 30 6.62 5.69 -8.46
N THR A 31 6.65 5.47 -9.77
CA THR A 31 6.41 4.16 -10.38
C THR A 31 7.36 3.08 -9.88
N SER A 32 8.67 3.35 -9.85
CA SER A 32 9.66 2.38 -9.35
C SER A 32 9.47 2.04 -7.88
N ILE A 33 9.03 3.01 -7.06
CA ILE A 33 8.75 2.79 -5.64
C ILE A 33 7.49 1.95 -5.47
N LEU A 34 6.41 2.28 -6.20
CA LEU A 34 5.15 1.51 -6.14
C LEU A 34 5.30 0.10 -6.70
N ASP A 35 6.10 -0.11 -7.75
CA ASP A 35 6.38 -1.43 -8.31
C ASP A 35 7.16 -2.31 -7.31
N LYS A 36 8.13 -1.71 -6.60
CA LYS A 36 8.80 -2.38 -5.48
C LYS A 36 7.84 -2.68 -4.34
N ALA A 37 6.92 -1.78 -4.02
CA ALA A 37 5.93 -1.98 -2.97
C ALA A 37 4.96 -3.12 -3.30
N ALA A 38 4.45 -3.16 -4.53
CA ALA A 38 3.63 -4.28 -5.02
C ALA A 38 4.40 -5.60 -4.93
N SER A 39 5.68 -5.61 -5.35
CA SER A 39 6.54 -6.80 -5.26
C SER A 39 6.79 -7.24 -3.81
N ALA A 40 7.00 -6.30 -2.89
CA ALA A 40 7.20 -6.61 -1.47
C ALA A 40 5.93 -7.22 -0.84
N TYR A 41 4.76 -6.69 -1.22
CA TYR A 41 3.48 -7.23 -0.81
C TYR A 41 3.25 -8.65 -1.34
N GLU A 42 3.47 -8.88 -2.63
CA GLU A 42 3.29 -10.20 -3.26
C GLU A 42 4.25 -11.26 -2.70
N ASN A 43 5.49 -10.87 -2.41
CA ASN A 43 6.51 -11.77 -1.85
C ASN A 43 6.49 -11.86 -0.33
N SER A 44 5.51 -11.28 0.35
CA SER A 44 5.44 -11.25 1.82
C SER A 44 5.24 -12.62 2.47
N ASN A 45 4.79 -13.62 1.72
CA ASN A 45 4.44 -14.96 2.21
C ASN A 45 3.50 -14.93 3.44
N GLY A 46 2.47 -14.07 3.35
CA GLY A 46 1.54 -13.83 4.45
C GLY A 46 1.94 -12.59 5.26
N LEU A 47 0.96 -11.74 5.53
CA LEU A 47 1.14 -10.48 6.23
C LEU A 47 0.05 -10.33 7.29
N LYS A 48 0.40 -9.69 8.40
CA LYS A 48 -0.54 -9.22 9.41
C LYS A 48 -0.25 -7.75 9.71
N ALA A 49 -1.27 -6.91 9.64
CA ALA A 49 -1.17 -5.49 9.96
C ALA A 49 -2.20 -5.06 10.99
N TYR A 50 -1.76 -4.15 11.86
CA TYR A 50 -2.59 -3.43 12.81
C TYR A 50 -2.70 -1.99 12.32
N PHE A 51 -3.92 -1.50 12.18
CA PHE A 51 -4.17 -0.18 11.61
C PHE A 51 -5.19 0.60 12.41
N THR A 52 -5.11 1.93 12.27
CA THR A 52 -6.17 2.86 12.66
C THR A 52 -6.76 3.45 11.39
N MET A 53 -8.07 3.33 11.21
CA MET A 53 -8.83 4.03 10.17
C MET A 53 -9.42 5.30 10.76
N GLN A 54 -9.31 6.41 10.05
CA GLN A 54 -9.95 7.67 10.38
C GLN A 54 -10.77 8.17 9.20
N THR A 55 -12.05 8.40 9.44
CA THR A 55 -12.98 9.02 8.49
C THR A 55 -13.24 10.46 8.94
N ARG A 56 -13.17 11.41 8.01
CA ARG A 56 -13.46 12.81 8.28
C ARG A 56 -14.33 13.39 7.19
N SER A 57 -15.39 14.08 7.60
CA SER A 57 -16.27 14.86 6.72
C SER A 57 -16.09 16.35 6.99
N ASP A 58 -15.50 17.08 6.04
CA ASP A 58 -15.34 18.53 6.14
C ASP A 58 -16.68 19.28 6.07
N VAL A 59 -17.70 18.67 5.45
CA VAL A 59 -19.05 19.24 5.34
C VAL A 59 -19.80 19.10 6.67
N GLN A 60 -19.80 17.90 7.25
CA GLN A 60 -20.53 17.63 8.49
C GLN A 60 -19.73 18.01 9.75
N LYS A 61 -18.43 18.32 9.62
CA LYS A 61 -17.50 18.60 10.73
C LYS A 61 -17.39 17.44 11.74
N VAL A 62 -17.59 16.22 11.26
CA VAL A 62 -17.46 14.99 12.04
C VAL A 62 -16.15 14.29 11.66
N SER A 63 -15.50 13.69 12.67
CA SER A 63 -14.41 12.76 12.48
C SER A 63 -14.63 11.55 13.37
N GLU A 64 -14.51 10.37 12.77
CA GLU A 64 -14.63 9.07 13.44
C GLU A 64 -13.34 8.29 13.22
N SER A 65 -13.02 7.41 14.16
CA SER A 65 -11.86 6.54 14.05
C SER A 65 -12.10 5.21 14.74
N PHE A 66 -11.54 4.16 14.17
CA PHE A 66 -11.51 2.85 14.79
C PHE A 66 -10.19 2.15 14.49
N ASP A 67 -9.82 1.22 15.35
CA ASP A 67 -8.69 0.33 15.14
C ASP A 67 -9.16 -1.00 14.55
N GLY A 68 -8.28 -1.65 13.79
CA GLY A 68 -8.56 -2.95 13.20
C GLY A 68 -7.30 -3.74 12.88
N THR A 69 -7.51 -4.98 12.45
CA THR A 69 -6.45 -5.86 11.97
C THR A 69 -6.79 -6.42 10.61
N ILE A 70 -5.79 -6.59 9.76
CA ILE A 70 -5.92 -7.32 8.52
C ILE A 70 -4.81 -8.36 8.39
N ASP A 71 -5.21 -9.59 8.12
CA ASP A 71 -4.34 -10.70 7.76
C ASP A 71 -4.52 -10.98 6.27
N ILE A 72 -3.43 -11.20 5.54
CA ILE A 72 -3.44 -11.30 4.07
C ILE A 72 -2.48 -12.40 3.63
N LYS A 73 -2.88 -13.24 2.67
CA LYS A 73 -1.97 -14.15 1.95
C LYS A 73 -2.41 -14.31 0.50
N GLY A 74 -1.57 -13.87 -0.44
CA GLY A 74 -1.96 -13.78 -1.85
C GLY A 74 -3.16 -12.83 -1.99
N ASP A 75 -4.22 -13.31 -2.63
CA ASP A 75 -5.48 -12.55 -2.76
C ASP A 75 -6.45 -12.74 -1.58
N LYS A 76 -6.12 -13.62 -0.62
CA LYS A 76 -6.98 -13.94 0.53
C LYS A 76 -6.78 -12.94 1.67
N PHE A 77 -7.83 -12.64 2.42
CA PHE A 77 -7.70 -11.80 3.61
C PHE A 77 -8.72 -12.12 4.71
N VAL A 78 -8.37 -11.74 5.93
CA VAL A 78 -9.31 -11.58 7.05
C VAL A 78 -9.18 -10.16 7.57
N LEU A 79 -10.26 -9.40 7.54
CA LEU A 79 -10.35 -8.05 8.08
C LEU A 79 -11.19 -8.09 9.35
N LYS A 80 -10.69 -7.51 10.44
CA LYS A 80 -11.42 -7.36 11.70
C LYS A 80 -11.49 -5.89 12.06
N THR A 81 -12.71 -5.39 12.25
CA THR A 81 -13.01 -4.08 12.80
C THR A 81 -13.90 -4.27 14.04
N PRO A 82 -14.23 -3.21 14.80
CA PRO A 82 -15.08 -3.35 15.98
C PRO A 82 -16.51 -3.82 15.69
N ASP A 83 -17.02 -3.60 14.47
CA ASP A 83 -18.41 -3.93 14.12
C ASP A 83 -18.54 -5.19 13.25
N MET A 84 -17.45 -5.61 12.59
CA MET A 84 -17.52 -6.61 11.53
C MET A 84 -16.22 -7.42 11.41
N ILE A 85 -16.37 -8.69 11.06
CA ILE A 85 -15.28 -9.54 10.58
C ILE A 85 -15.59 -9.98 9.16
N THR A 86 -14.63 -9.79 8.25
CA THR A 86 -14.74 -10.20 6.86
C THR A 86 -13.66 -11.21 6.53
N TRP A 87 -14.05 -12.36 5.98
CA TRP A 87 -13.15 -13.37 5.41
C TRP A 87 -13.30 -13.37 3.90
N PHE A 88 -12.20 -13.59 3.20
CA PHE A 88 -12.18 -13.77 1.76
C PHE A 88 -11.14 -14.81 1.38
N ASP A 89 -11.59 -15.89 0.73
CA ASP A 89 -10.75 -17.04 0.38
C ASP A 89 -10.08 -16.92 -1.00
N GLY A 90 -10.27 -15.79 -1.69
CA GLY A 90 -9.89 -15.57 -3.08
C GLY A 90 -11.06 -15.65 -4.07
N THR A 91 -12.24 -16.09 -3.63
CA THR A 91 -13.45 -16.14 -4.46
C THR A 91 -14.69 -15.76 -3.67
N THR A 92 -14.94 -16.39 -2.52
CA THR A 92 -16.09 -16.14 -1.67
C THR A 92 -15.71 -15.19 -0.55
N GLN A 93 -16.59 -14.22 -0.27
CA GLN A 93 -16.50 -13.33 0.88
C GLN A 93 -17.59 -13.68 1.88
N TRP A 94 -17.22 -13.71 3.17
CA TRP A 94 -18.15 -13.78 4.29
C TRP A 94 -17.96 -12.53 5.13
N SER A 95 -19.05 -11.83 5.44
CA SER A 95 -19.05 -10.66 6.33
C SER A 95 -19.97 -10.93 7.51
N TYR A 96 -19.38 -11.18 8.68
CA TYR A 96 -20.09 -11.30 9.95
C TYR A 96 -20.24 -9.94 10.60
N VAL A 97 -21.49 -9.50 10.77
CA VAL A 97 -21.83 -8.25 11.45
C VAL A 97 -22.23 -8.59 12.89
N GLU A 98 -21.46 -8.11 13.86
CA GLU A 98 -21.57 -8.55 15.25
C GLU A 98 -22.89 -8.14 15.91
N ARG A 99 -23.45 -6.98 15.50
CA ARG A 99 -24.64 -6.40 16.12
C ARG A 99 -25.91 -7.23 15.94
N ASN A 100 -26.05 -7.88 14.79
CA ASN A 100 -27.22 -8.69 14.43
C ASN A 100 -26.87 -10.18 14.27
N GLU A 101 -25.63 -10.56 14.59
CA GLU A 101 -25.15 -11.93 14.44
C GLU A 101 -25.42 -12.48 13.03
N GLU A 102 -25.21 -11.67 11.99
CA GLU A 102 -25.55 -12.04 10.61
C GLU A 102 -24.30 -12.20 9.76
N VAL A 103 -24.24 -13.28 8.98
CA VAL A 103 -23.17 -13.57 8.02
C VAL A 103 -23.71 -13.40 6.62
N ASN A 104 -23.22 -12.38 5.92
CA ASN A 104 -23.51 -12.18 4.50
C ASN A 104 -22.45 -12.89 3.64
N VAL A 105 -22.89 -13.73 2.70
CA VAL A 105 -22.02 -14.48 1.78
C VAL A 105 -22.14 -13.92 0.37
N SER A 106 -21.03 -13.55 -0.27
CA SER A 106 -21.03 -12.96 -1.61
C SER A 106 -19.81 -13.37 -2.46
N THR A 107 -19.82 -13.01 -3.74
CA THR A 107 -18.67 -13.13 -4.65
C THR A 107 -18.31 -11.73 -5.15
N PRO A 108 -17.42 -11.00 -4.45
CA PRO A 108 -17.17 -9.59 -4.75
C PRO A 108 -16.40 -9.42 -6.07
N THR A 109 -16.71 -8.32 -6.75
CA THR A 109 -15.95 -7.83 -7.90
C THR A 109 -14.58 -7.28 -7.47
N GLY A 110 -13.66 -7.14 -8.42
CA GLY A 110 -12.34 -6.55 -8.15
C GLY A 110 -12.37 -5.10 -7.67
N GLU A 111 -13.43 -4.34 -7.95
CA GLU A 111 -13.62 -2.97 -7.46
C GLU A 111 -14.07 -2.97 -5.99
N GLU A 112 -14.99 -3.85 -5.62
CA GLU A 112 -15.45 -4.04 -4.23
C GLU A 112 -14.30 -4.51 -3.33
N LEU A 113 -13.47 -5.45 -3.81
CA LEU A 113 -12.29 -5.90 -3.08
C LEU A 113 -11.28 -4.77 -2.81
N GLN A 114 -11.11 -3.83 -3.75
CA GLN A 114 -10.22 -2.68 -3.56
C GLN A 114 -10.74 -1.69 -2.52
N ALA A 115 -12.06 -1.58 -2.36
CA ALA A 115 -12.66 -0.74 -1.31
C ALA A 115 -12.40 -1.34 0.09
N THR A 116 -12.42 -2.67 0.22
CA THR A 116 -12.15 -3.37 1.47
C THR A 116 -10.65 -3.41 1.81
N ASN A 117 -9.80 -3.72 0.83
CA ASN A 117 -8.34 -3.80 0.98
C ASN A 117 -7.65 -2.79 0.03
N PRO A 118 -7.47 -1.53 0.44
CA PRO A 118 -6.88 -0.50 -0.41
C PRO A 118 -5.39 -0.73 -0.72
N ALA A 119 -4.70 -1.68 -0.06
CA ALA A 119 -3.35 -2.07 -0.47
C ALA A 119 -3.35 -2.71 -1.87
N LEU A 120 -4.48 -3.24 -2.35
CA LEU A 120 -4.64 -3.71 -3.73
C LEU A 120 -4.45 -2.59 -4.76
N LEU A 121 -4.61 -1.32 -4.38
CA LEU A 121 -4.29 -0.20 -5.25
C LEU A 121 -2.83 -0.21 -5.71
N LEU A 122 -1.90 -0.75 -4.90
CA LEU A 122 -0.48 -0.86 -5.29
C LEU A 122 -0.31 -1.68 -6.59
N ARG A 123 -1.19 -2.66 -6.84
CA ARG A 123 -1.16 -3.51 -8.04
C ARG A 123 -1.93 -2.89 -9.21
N SER A 124 -3.01 -2.15 -8.93
CA SER A 124 -3.95 -1.68 -9.96
C SER A 124 -3.81 -0.20 -10.35
N TYR A 125 -3.06 0.61 -9.59
CA TYR A 125 -3.08 2.08 -9.72
C TYR A 125 -2.80 2.56 -11.14
N LYS A 126 -1.92 1.90 -11.88
CA LYS A 126 -1.50 2.32 -13.24
C LYS A 126 -2.67 2.48 -14.21
N LYS A 127 -3.76 1.72 -14.03
CA LYS A 127 -4.96 1.81 -14.89
C LYS A 127 -5.76 3.08 -14.61
N GLY A 128 -5.91 3.46 -13.34
CA GLY A 128 -6.79 4.56 -12.91
C GLY A 128 -6.08 5.87 -12.58
N PHE A 129 -4.79 5.83 -12.26
CA PHE A 129 -4.07 6.92 -11.63
C PHE A 129 -2.71 7.19 -12.25
N SER A 130 -2.28 8.45 -12.18
CA SER A 130 -0.90 8.88 -12.37
C SER A 130 -0.25 9.05 -11.00
N ALA A 131 1.01 8.66 -10.86
CA ALA A 131 1.75 8.71 -9.59
C ALA A 131 2.85 9.78 -9.62
N THR A 132 2.94 10.57 -8.56
CA THR A 132 3.96 11.62 -8.39
C THR A 132 4.67 11.45 -7.05
N LEU A 133 6.00 11.45 -7.04
CA LEU A 133 6.78 11.48 -5.79
C LEU A 133 6.75 12.92 -5.27
N LYS A 134 6.21 13.11 -4.06
CA LYS A 134 6.11 14.43 -3.43
C LYS A 134 7.32 14.75 -2.56
N GLY A 135 8.01 13.71 -2.08
CA GLY A 135 9.19 13.84 -1.27
C GLY A 135 9.35 12.63 -0.36
N GLU A 136 9.95 12.88 0.80
CA GLU A 136 10.24 11.89 1.81
C GLU A 136 9.88 12.47 3.18
N SER A 137 9.42 11.60 4.08
CA SER A 137 9.01 12.00 5.42
C SER A 137 9.24 10.88 6.43
N THR A 138 8.77 11.10 7.66
CA THR A 138 8.66 10.07 8.69
C THR A 138 7.19 9.69 8.81
N ALA A 139 6.89 8.41 8.62
CA ALA A 139 5.54 7.87 8.75
C ALA A 139 5.07 7.88 10.23
N PRO A 140 3.76 7.75 10.50
CA PRO A 140 3.21 7.71 11.86
C PRO A 140 3.83 6.65 12.79
N ASN A 141 4.37 5.57 12.21
CA ASN A 141 5.06 4.51 12.95
C ASN A 141 6.56 4.81 13.21
N GLY A 142 7.02 6.03 12.92
CA GLY A 142 8.38 6.51 13.16
C GLY A 142 9.42 6.10 12.11
N LYS A 143 9.02 5.40 11.04
CA LYS A 143 9.94 4.93 9.99
C LYS A 143 10.04 5.93 8.83
N ALA A 144 11.20 5.97 8.17
CA ALA A 144 11.38 6.78 6.97
C ALA A 144 10.50 6.28 5.83
N ALA A 145 9.85 7.20 5.10
CA ALA A 145 8.93 6.88 4.02
C ALA A 145 9.12 7.77 2.79
N TYR A 146 8.72 7.25 1.63
CA TYR A 146 8.45 8.04 0.43
C TYR A 146 6.99 8.49 0.44
N ASP A 147 6.76 9.77 0.13
CA ASP A 147 5.42 10.33 0.01
C ASP A 147 5.00 10.36 -1.46
N ILE A 148 3.96 9.63 -1.81
CA ILE A 148 3.48 9.48 -3.19
C ILE A 148 2.04 9.96 -3.29
N GLU A 149 1.75 10.77 -4.30
CA GLU A 149 0.41 11.22 -4.64
C GLU A 149 -0.07 10.49 -5.90
N LEU A 150 -1.25 9.88 -5.82
CA LEU A 150 -1.98 9.33 -6.95
C LEU A 150 -3.11 10.27 -7.35
N THR A 151 -3.15 10.66 -8.62
CA THR A 151 -4.22 11.49 -9.19
C THR A 151 -4.98 10.71 -10.25
N PRO A 152 -6.33 10.69 -10.21
CA PRO A 152 -7.12 10.00 -11.25
C PRO A 152 -6.79 10.51 -12.66
N LYS A 153 -6.67 9.58 -13.61
CA LYS A 153 -6.44 9.88 -15.03
C LYS A 153 -7.72 10.33 -15.76
N LYS A 154 -8.88 10.04 -15.18
CA LYS A 154 -10.21 10.36 -15.71
C LYS A 154 -11.05 11.03 -14.62
N LYS A 155 -12.21 11.57 -15.00
CA LYS A 155 -13.17 12.12 -14.05
C LYS A 155 -13.53 11.04 -13.01
N SER A 156 -13.30 11.36 -11.75
CA SER A 156 -13.55 10.51 -10.58
C SER A 156 -14.10 11.36 -9.44
N ASP A 157 -14.77 10.75 -8.48
CA ASP A 157 -15.15 11.38 -7.21
C ASP A 157 -13.97 11.47 -6.24
N ILE A 158 -12.93 10.66 -6.46
CA ILE A 158 -11.64 10.80 -5.79
C ILE A 158 -10.93 12.02 -6.39
N ILE A 159 -10.39 12.89 -5.53
CA ILE A 159 -9.51 14.00 -5.91
C ILE A 159 -8.07 13.46 -6.03
N ARG A 160 -7.61 12.77 -4.99
CA ARG A 160 -6.28 12.19 -4.90
C ARG A 160 -6.22 11.09 -3.84
N VAL A 161 -5.20 10.25 -3.94
CA VAL A 161 -4.78 9.33 -2.87
C VAL A 161 -3.35 9.70 -2.49
N GLU A 162 -3.08 9.85 -1.20
CA GLU A 162 -1.74 10.04 -0.66
C GLU A 162 -1.27 8.73 -0.03
N LEU A 163 -0.07 8.29 -0.38
CA LEU A 163 0.55 7.06 0.09
C LEU A 163 1.86 7.40 0.78
N GLN A 164 2.11 6.74 1.91
CA GLN A 164 3.44 6.68 2.50
C GLN A 164 3.97 5.26 2.38
N ILE A 165 5.06 5.08 1.65
CA ILE A 165 5.71 3.78 1.44
C ILE A 165 7.00 3.76 2.26
N GLU A 166 7.11 2.83 3.21
CA GLU A 166 8.27 2.72 4.08
C GLU A 166 9.51 2.33 3.27
N LYS A 167 10.64 3.01 3.48
CA LYS A 167 11.80 2.91 2.58
C LYS A 167 12.50 1.56 2.62
N PHE A 168 12.58 0.93 3.81
CA PHE A 168 13.35 -0.30 4.00
C PHE A 168 12.57 -1.54 3.58
N SER A 169 11.35 -1.69 4.07
CA SER A 169 10.47 -2.82 3.74
C SER A 169 9.76 -2.67 2.38
N GLY A 170 9.61 -1.44 1.88
CA GLY A 170 8.79 -1.17 0.71
C GLY A 170 7.29 -1.30 0.95
N LEU A 171 6.84 -1.54 2.18
CA LEU A 171 5.44 -1.77 2.50
C LEU A 171 4.72 -0.44 2.83
N PRO A 172 3.39 -0.36 2.59
CA PRO A 172 2.64 0.85 2.93
C PRO A 172 2.63 1.09 4.44
N ALA A 173 2.81 2.34 4.82
CA ALA A 173 2.69 2.82 6.20
C ALA A 173 1.43 3.67 6.42
N SER A 174 0.94 4.34 5.36
CA SER A 174 -0.28 5.14 5.40
C SER A 174 -0.92 5.23 4.01
N ILE A 175 -2.25 5.27 3.98
CA ILE A 175 -3.05 5.52 2.77
C ILE A 175 -4.15 6.51 3.14
N ALA A 176 -4.21 7.65 2.45
CA ALA A 176 -5.26 8.64 2.62
C ALA A 176 -5.98 8.90 1.30
N VAL A 177 -7.29 8.72 1.27
CA VAL A 177 -8.15 8.97 0.10
C VAL A 177 -8.94 10.24 0.35
N PHE A 178 -8.89 11.18 -0.59
CA PHE A 178 -9.63 12.45 -0.53
C PHE A 178 -10.66 12.52 -1.63
N ALA A 179 -11.93 12.73 -1.28
CA ALA A 179 -13.05 12.78 -2.22
C ALA A 179 -13.62 14.19 -2.39
N LYS A 180 -14.28 14.44 -3.52
CA LYS A 180 -14.86 15.75 -3.90
C LYS A 180 -15.95 16.25 -2.98
N ASN A 181 -16.66 15.34 -2.32
CA ASN A 181 -17.72 15.66 -1.36
C ASN A 181 -17.16 16.10 0.00
N GLY A 182 -15.84 16.27 0.14
CA GLY A 182 -15.21 16.67 1.41
C GLY A 182 -15.03 15.51 2.40
N LEU A 183 -15.26 14.26 1.96
CA LEU A 183 -14.92 13.07 2.72
C LEU A 183 -13.44 12.73 2.54
N SER A 184 -12.79 12.35 3.63
CA SER A 184 -11.46 11.74 3.60
C SER A 184 -11.39 10.53 4.51
N ASN A 185 -10.72 9.49 4.03
CA ASN A 185 -10.46 8.25 4.77
C ASN A 185 -8.96 8.05 4.86
N THR A 186 -8.42 7.89 6.05
CA THR A 186 -6.98 7.69 6.29
C THR A 186 -6.76 6.41 7.07
N ILE A 187 -6.00 5.48 6.50
CA ILE A 187 -5.49 4.29 7.17
C ILE A 187 -4.05 4.55 7.58
N ARG A 188 -3.73 4.37 8.85
CA ARG A 188 -2.35 4.38 9.37
C ARG A 188 -1.99 3.00 9.87
N ILE A 189 -0.89 2.45 9.37
CA ILE A 189 -0.40 1.12 9.75
C ILE A 189 0.60 1.27 10.88
N GLY A 190 0.17 0.91 12.09
CA GLY A 190 1.00 1.01 13.29
C GLY A 190 2.03 -0.12 13.38
N LYS A 191 1.61 -1.36 13.09
CA LYS A 191 2.47 -2.54 13.12
C LYS A 191 2.18 -3.44 11.93
N MET A 192 3.23 -4.06 11.38
CA MET A 192 3.13 -5.00 10.28
C MET A 192 4.15 -6.13 10.47
N GLU A 193 3.70 -7.36 10.25
CA GLU A 193 4.48 -8.60 10.30
C GLU A 193 4.34 -9.30 8.95
N THR A 194 5.46 -9.81 8.41
CA THR A 194 5.51 -10.59 7.16
C THR A 194 5.99 -12.01 7.43
N GLY A 195 5.83 -12.90 6.46
CA GLY A 195 6.20 -14.30 6.58
C GLY A 195 5.32 -15.10 7.55
N VAL A 196 4.11 -14.60 7.83
CA VAL A 196 3.18 -15.24 8.79
C VAL A 196 2.68 -16.58 8.26
N ASN A 197 2.57 -16.72 6.92
CA ASN A 197 2.20 -17.94 6.22
C ASN A 197 0.95 -18.65 6.78
N GLN A 198 -0.13 -17.90 6.99
CA GLN A 198 -1.40 -18.44 7.49
C GLN A 198 -1.90 -19.60 6.60
N PRO A 199 -2.52 -20.65 7.18
CA PRO A 199 -3.11 -21.73 6.40
C PRO A 199 -4.34 -21.23 5.63
N ASP A 200 -4.70 -21.89 4.54
CA ASP A 200 -5.83 -21.48 3.70
C ASP A 200 -7.17 -21.44 4.45
N SER A 201 -7.37 -22.35 5.40
CA SER A 201 -8.56 -22.40 6.26
C SER A 201 -8.72 -21.17 7.16
N PHE A 202 -7.65 -20.40 7.38
CA PHE A 202 -7.72 -19.16 8.16
C PHE A 202 -8.60 -18.09 7.48
N PHE A 203 -8.67 -18.14 6.14
CA PHE A 203 -9.37 -17.16 5.31
C PHE A 203 -10.80 -17.57 4.95
N VAL A 204 -11.33 -18.59 5.64
CA VAL A 204 -12.68 -19.12 5.41
C VAL A 204 -13.46 -18.96 6.70
N PHE A 205 -14.69 -18.46 6.61
CA PHE A 205 -15.61 -18.41 7.74
C PHE A 205 -15.91 -19.83 8.25
N ASN A 206 -15.85 -20.02 9.56
CA ASN A 206 -16.16 -21.28 10.21
C ASN A 206 -17.42 -21.14 11.06
N GLU A 207 -18.53 -21.65 10.55
CA GLU A 207 -19.85 -21.59 11.20
C GLU A 207 -19.86 -22.15 12.63
N LYS A 208 -18.99 -23.12 12.93
CA LYS A 208 -18.88 -23.69 14.29
C LYS A 208 -18.42 -22.68 15.34
N ASP A 209 -17.73 -21.63 14.92
CA ASP A 209 -17.26 -20.57 15.81
C ASP A 209 -18.37 -19.52 16.08
N TYR A 210 -19.48 -19.59 15.33
CA TYR A 210 -20.60 -18.63 15.36
C TYR A 210 -21.96 -19.36 15.32
N PRO A 211 -22.30 -20.16 16.35
CA PRO A 211 -23.45 -21.06 16.33
C PRO A 211 -24.82 -20.36 16.26
N ASP A 212 -24.89 -19.11 16.70
CA ASP A 212 -26.14 -18.33 16.73
C ASP A 212 -26.32 -17.44 15.49
N ALA A 213 -25.34 -17.45 14.58
CA ALA A 213 -25.33 -16.52 13.47
C ALA A 213 -26.31 -16.92 12.34
N GLU A 214 -27.09 -15.96 11.85
CA GLU A 214 -27.93 -16.14 10.66
C GLU A 214 -27.08 -16.02 9.39
N ILE A 215 -27.16 -17.00 8.50
CA ILE A 215 -26.42 -16.98 7.22
C ILE A 215 -27.33 -16.53 6.08
N VAL A 216 -26.94 -15.45 5.43
CA VAL A 216 -27.61 -14.87 4.25
C VAL A 216 -26.70 -15.01 3.03
N ASP A 217 -27.08 -15.86 2.08
CA ASP A 217 -26.32 -16.07 0.83
C ASP A 217 -26.82 -15.17 -0.30
N LEU A 218 -25.92 -14.34 -0.84
CA LEU A 218 -26.20 -13.32 -1.86
C LEU A 218 -25.50 -13.61 -3.20
N ARG A 219 -24.90 -14.79 -3.37
CA ARG A 219 -24.14 -15.17 -4.57
C ARG A 219 -25.01 -15.44 -5.79
#